data_AF-A0A968X1U5-F1
#
_entry.id   AF-A0A968X1U5-F1
#
_cell.length_a   1.000
_cell.length_b   1.000
_cell.length_c   1.000
_cell.angle_alpha   90.00
_cell.angle_beta   90.00
_cell.angle_gamma   90.00
#
_symmetry.space_group_name_H-M   'P 1'
#
loop_
_entity.id
_entity.type
_entity.pdbx_description
1 polymer ?
#
loop_
_entity_poly.entity_id
_entity_poly.type
_entity_poly.pdbx_seq_one_letter_code
_entity_poly.pdbx_strand_id
1 'polypeptide(L)'
;MHELGHNFKLEHGGGDATEKKPNYLSAMNYAFPDGIPQVISVNSMKEDNWRIDYSLEELKPLNESSLNENDGIGSKRTFNGYYDVTRFKCPPGGVTTHKFWLAKDPIDWNCNSVTTNTGITVDINGSGFPTDTLIGYNDWEKLEFDFQKTENFKDGVHFISPTQVELTYPDYAETPGVADVSTQYVLTPTDNILVAGQTSQVVFDVANSGFVPASDVALVSDMPAGLTLAAVTSDATCAQPNRTLTCTVPTLLTNNACVHHA
;
A
#
# COMPACT_ATOMS: atom_id res chain seq x y z
N MET A 1 6.25 -0.24 1.32
CA MET A 1 6.05 -0.09 -0.14
C MET A 1 5.12 -1.18 -0.67
N HIS A 2 5.33 -2.46 -0.38
CA HIS A 2 4.40 -3.53 -0.78
C HIS A 2 2.92 -3.25 -0.40
N GLU A 3 2.61 -3.08 0.89
CA GLU A 3 1.23 -2.77 1.33
C GLU A 3 0.70 -1.43 0.80
N LEU A 4 1.59 -0.48 0.50
CA LEU A 4 1.20 0.78 -0.11
C LEU A 4 0.75 0.58 -1.56
N GLY A 5 1.33 -0.37 -2.29
CA GLY A 5 0.96 -0.64 -3.68
C GLY A 5 -0.42 -1.28 -3.79
N HIS A 6 -0.86 -2.02 -2.77
CA HIS A 6 -2.25 -2.51 -2.68
C HIS A 6 -3.27 -1.37 -2.60
N ASN A 7 -2.93 -0.22 -1.98
CA ASN A 7 -3.77 0.97 -2.09
C ASN A 7 -3.86 1.42 -3.55
N PHE A 8 -2.75 1.44 -4.29
CA PHE A 8 -2.75 1.81 -5.71
C PHE A 8 -3.26 0.72 -6.66
N LYS A 9 -4.00 -0.27 -6.14
CA LYS A 9 -4.61 -1.38 -6.88
C LYS A 9 -3.61 -2.27 -7.61
N LEU A 10 -2.38 -2.32 -7.11
CA LEU A 10 -1.38 -3.27 -7.57
C LEU A 10 -1.55 -4.60 -6.83
N GLU A 11 -1.55 -5.69 -7.58
CA GLU A 11 -1.48 -7.06 -7.07
C GLU A 11 -0.02 -7.55 -7.05
N HIS A 12 0.24 -8.77 -6.56
CA HIS A 12 1.62 -9.29 -6.45
C HIS A 12 2.31 -9.48 -7.81
N GLY A 13 1.56 -9.52 -8.90
CA GLY A 13 2.01 -9.50 -10.28
C GLY A 13 1.80 -8.14 -10.98
N GLY A 14 1.45 -7.10 -10.24
CA GLY A 14 1.09 -5.77 -10.76
C GLY A 14 -0.37 -5.71 -11.16
N GLY A 15 -0.72 -6.27 -12.31
CA GLY A 15 -2.11 -6.33 -12.80
C GLY A 15 -2.85 -7.63 -12.48
N ASP A 16 -2.20 -8.59 -11.82
CA ASP A 16 -2.73 -9.92 -11.53
C ASP A 16 -2.09 -10.52 -10.27
N ALA A 17 -2.69 -11.59 -9.75
CA ALA A 17 -2.23 -12.27 -8.54
C ALA A 17 -1.04 -13.21 -8.76
N THR A 18 -0.49 -13.29 -9.98
CA THR A 18 0.63 -14.20 -10.30
C THR A 18 1.89 -13.70 -9.64
N GLU A 19 2.39 -14.48 -8.70
CA GLU A 19 3.55 -14.13 -7.92
C GLU A 19 4.86 -14.57 -8.60
N LYS A 20 5.98 -13.98 -8.15
CA LYS A 20 7.34 -14.43 -8.49
C LYS A 20 7.66 -14.42 -9.99
N LYS A 21 6.98 -13.55 -10.74
CA LYS A 21 7.24 -13.32 -12.16
C LYS A 21 8.64 -12.71 -12.36
N PRO A 22 9.58 -13.36 -13.04
CA PRO A 22 10.93 -12.79 -13.22
C PRO A 22 10.93 -11.50 -14.06
N ASN A 23 9.94 -11.33 -14.93
CA ASN A 23 9.74 -10.13 -15.76
C ASN A 23 8.88 -9.04 -15.09
N TYR A 24 8.69 -9.08 -13.77
CA TYR A 24 7.98 -8.05 -13.01
C TYR A 24 8.85 -7.54 -11.86
N LEU A 25 9.70 -6.55 -12.17
CA LEU A 25 10.67 -5.98 -11.23
C LEU A 25 9.99 -4.91 -10.37
N SER A 26 9.35 -5.33 -9.26
CA SER A 26 8.58 -4.45 -8.38
C SER A 26 8.66 -4.89 -6.93
N ALA A 27 8.54 -3.93 -6.00
CA ALA A 27 8.33 -4.21 -4.58
C ALA A 27 7.02 -4.99 -4.30
N MET A 28 6.08 -5.03 -5.25
CA MET A 28 4.88 -5.87 -5.16
C MET A 28 5.16 -7.35 -5.40
N ASN A 29 6.26 -7.69 -6.06
CA ASN A 29 6.56 -9.07 -6.39
C ASN A 29 7.24 -9.77 -5.22
N TYR A 30 6.65 -10.87 -4.73
CA TYR A 30 7.22 -11.68 -3.64
C TYR A 30 8.58 -12.34 -3.95
N ALA A 31 9.06 -12.30 -5.20
CA ALA A 31 10.44 -12.63 -5.49
C ALA A 31 11.44 -11.63 -4.85
N PHE A 32 11.00 -10.41 -4.54
CA PHE A 32 11.80 -9.27 -4.11
C PHE A 32 11.32 -8.69 -2.76
N PRO A 33 11.30 -9.49 -1.67
CA PRO A 33 10.73 -9.06 -0.38
C PRO A 33 11.44 -7.83 0.22
N ASP A 34 12.75 -7.69 -0.04
CA ASP A 34 13.57 -6.57 0.42
C ASP A 34 13.69 -5.44 -0.63
N GLY A 35 12.99 -5.56 -1.76
CA GLY A 35 13.06 -4.67 -2.92
C GLY A 35 13.84 -5.23 -4.10
N ILE A 36 13.85 -4.48 -5.21
CA ILE A 36 14.46 -4.89 -6.48
C ILE A 36 15.99 -4.89 -6.31
N PRO A 37 16.68 -6.04 -6.38
CA PRO A 37 18.13 -6.08 -6.17
C PRO A 37 18.86 -5.39 -7.32
N GLN A 38 19.95 -4.70 -6.99
CA GLN A 38 20.71 -3.89 -7.93
C GLN A 38 22.21 -4.12 -7.82
N VAL A 39 22.90 -4.23 -8.95
CA VAL A 39 24.35 -4.50 -8.98
C VAL A 39 25.05 -3.65 -10.04
N ILE A 40 26.33 -3.32 -9.82
CA ILE A 40 27.14 -2.58 -10.80
C ILE A 40 27.55 -3.49 -11.97
N SER A 41 27.75 -4.79 -11.70
CA SER A 41 28.14 -5.79 -12.70
C SER A 41 27.80 -7.21 -12.25
N VAL A 42 27.89 -8.19 -13.16
CA VAL A 42 27.76 -9.63 -12.83
C VAL A 42 28.69 -10.10 -11.73
N ASN A 43 29.88 -9.47 -11.60
CA ASN A 43 30.87 -9.83 -10.59
C ASN A 43 30.55 -9.22 -9.20
N SER A 44 29.50 -8.40 -9.14
CA SER A 44 29.05 -7.67 -7.94
C SER A 44 27.69 -8.16 -7.48
N MET A 45 27.29 -9.39 -7.82
CA MET A 45 26.07 -10.02 -7.32
C MET A 45 26.15 -10.28 -5.82
N LYS A 46 25.92 -9.22 -5.05
CA LYS A 46 25.71 -9.25 -3.62
C LYS A 46 24.32 -8.66 -3.36
N GLU A 47 23.55 -9.34 -2.53
CA GLU A 47 22.27 -8.85 -2.01
C GLU A 47 22.57 -7.83 -0.90
N ASP A 48 23.17 -6.70 -1.25
CA ASP A 48 23.47 -5.61 -0.31
C ASP A 48 22.96 -4.25 -0.80
N ASN A 49 22.41 -4.20 -2.01
CA ASN A 49 21.79 -3.01 -2.57
C ASN A 49 20.44 -3.34 -3.21
N TRP A 50 19.40 -2.73 -2.68
CA TRP A 50 18.02 -2.90 -3.15
C TRP A 50 17.40 -1.55 -3.43
N ARG A 51 16.71 -1.46 -4.55
CA ARG A 51 15.84 -0.34 -4.86
C ARG A 51 14.43 -0.69 -4.41
N ILE A 52 13.90 0.10 -3.48
CA ILE A 52 12.48 0.02 -3.13
C ILE A 52 11.72 0.89 -4.14
N ASP A 53 11.10 0.25 -5.12
CA ASP A 53 10.38 0.92 -6.20
C ASP A 53 9.34 -0.05 -6.80
N TYR A 54 8.37 0.51 -7.51
CA TYR A 54 7.46 -0.27 -8.34
C TYR A 54 8.02 -0.43 -9.76
N SER A 55 7.45 -1.35 -10.53
CA SER A 55 7.90 -1.62 -11.90
C SER A 55 7.65 -0.42 -12.81
N LEU A 56 8.68 -0.04 -13.56
CA LEU A 56 8.66 1.07 -14.54
C LEU A 56 8.59 0.59 -15.99
N GLU A 57 8.53 -0.72 -16.21
CA GLU A 57 8.60 -1.32 -17.52
C GLU A 57 7.61 -2.49 -17.62
N GLU A 58 6.80 -2.50 -18.68
CA GLU A 58 6.04 -3.69 -19.07
C GLU A 58 6.95 -4.59 -19.92
N LEU A 59 7.70 -5.46 -19.25
CA LEU A 59 8.62 -6.40 -19.92
C LEU A 59 7.85 -7.48 -20.68
N LYS A 60 8.48 -8.04 -21.72
CA LYS A 60 7.85 -9.05 -22.59
C LYS A 60 7.30 -10.23 -21.80
N PRO A 61 6.14 -10.80 -22.21
CA PRO A 61 5.63 -12.04 -21.65
C PRO A 61 6.64 -13.18 -21.70
N LEU A 62 6.72 -13.97 -20.63
CA LEU A 62 7.51 -15.20 -20.57
C LEU A 62 6.56 -16.40 -20.60
N ASN A 63 6.66 -17.22 -21.64
CA ASN A 63 5.89 -18.46 -21.73
C ASN A 63 6.74 -19.63 -21.20
N GLU A 64 6.39 -20.15 -20.02
CA GLU A 64 7.11 -21.22 -19.35
C GLU A 64 7.14 -22.54 -20.12
N SER A 65 6.25 -22.73 -21.08
CA SER A 65 6.26 -23.89 -21.98
C SER A 65 7.24 -23.75 -23.14
N SER A 66 7.75 -22.55 -23.42
CA SER A 66 8.60 -22.25 -24.57
C SER A 66 9.48 -21.00 -24.37
N LEU A 67 10.34 -21.01 -23.36
CA LEU A 67 11.27 -19.91 -23.07
C LEU A 67 12.44 -19.85 -24.06
N ASN A 68 12.98 -18.64 -24.23
CA ASN A 68 14.21 -18.36 -24.98
C ASN A 68 15.24 -17.71 -24.04
N GLU A 69 16.37 -18.37 -23.84
CA GLU A 69 17.42 -17.88 -22.94
C GLU A 69 18.14 -16.66 -23.50
N ASN A 70 18.27 -16.56 -24.83
CA ASN A 70 18.95 -15.44 -25.49
C ASN A 70 18.24 -14.11 -25.23
N ASP A 71 16.92 -14.15 -25.02
CA ASP A 71 16.11 -12.95 -24.81
C ASP A 71 16.16 -12.47 -23.34
N GLY A 72 16.32 -13.39 -22.38
CA GLY A 72 16.19 -13.09 -20.95
C GLY A 72 14.85 -12.40 -20.64
N ILE A 73 14.87 -11.41 -19.74
CA ILE A 73 13.71 -10.52 -19.52
C ILE A 73 13.85 -9.15 -20.22
N GLY A 74 15.08 -8.77 -20.60
CA GLY A 74 15.35 -7.64 -21.48
C GLY A 74 15.24 -6.24 -20.85
N SER A 75 15.16 -6.10 -19.52
CA SER A 75 15.18 -4.77 -18.89
C SER A 75 16.56 -4.15 -19.06
N LYS A 76 16.63 -2.96 -19.63
CA LYS A 76 17.88 -2.20 -19.79
C LYS A 76 18.02 -1.08 -18.76
N ARG A 77 17.19 -1.12 -17.73
CA ARG A 77 17.11 -0.08 -16.72
C ARG A 77 18.41 0.03 -15.95
N THR A 78 18.84 1.28 -15.77
CA THR A 78 19.94 1.64 -14.89
C THR A 78 19.51 2.74 -13.94
N PHE A 79 19.86 2.63 -12.67
CA PHE A 79 19.64 3.68 -11.68
C PHE A 79 20.97 3.96 -10.97
N ASN A 80 21.47 5.20 -11.06
CA ASN A 80 22.77 5.60 -10.49
C ASN A 80 23.94 4.67 -10.85
N GLY A 81 23.95 4.13 -12.07
CA GLY A 81 25.00 3.21 -12.55
C GLY A 81 24.84 1.75 -12.13
N TYR A 82 23.75 1.40 -11.44
CA TYR A 82 23.40 0.02 -11.11
C TYR A 82 22.37 -0.53 -12.10
N TYR A 83 22.50 -1.82 -12.39
CA TYR A 83 21.55 -2.61 -13.17
C TYR A 83 20.64 -3.41 -12.24
N ASP A 84 19.38 -3.58 -12.65
CA ASP A 84 18.44 -4.41 -11.92
C ASP A 84 18.75 -5.90 -12.12
N VAL A 85 18.48 -6.69 -11.10
CA VAL A 85 18.66 -8.14 -11.06
C VAL A 85 17.28 -8.78 -10.96
N THR A 86 17.04 -9.80 -11.78
CA THR A 86 15.86 -10.63 -11.65
C THR A 86 16.16 -11.90 -10.88
N ARG A 87 15.11 -12.48 -10.31
CA ARG A 87 15.12 -13.73 -9.57
C ARG A 87 14.13 -14.70 -10.17
N PHE A 88 14.54 -15.95 -10.34
CA PHE A 88 13.69 -17.02 -10.82
C PHE A 88 14.00 -18.35 -10.13
N LYS A 89 13.08 -19.29 -10.23
CA LYS A 89 13.27 -20.66 -9.76
C LYS A 89 14.02 -21.47 -10.81
N CYS A 90 15.11 -22.07 -10.38
CA CYS A 90 15.85 -23.05 -11.16
C CYS A 90 15.15 -24.43 -11.07
N PRO A 91 15.03 -25.20 -12.18
CA PRO A 91 14.50 -26.55 -12.12
C PRO A 91 15.38 -27.45 -11.25
N PRO A 92 14.80 -28.42 -10.53
CA PRO A 92 15.54 -29.19 -9.54
C PRO A 92 16.57 -30.13 -10.19
N GLY A 93 17.85 -29.78 -10.07
CA GLY A 93 19.00 -30.69 -10.12
C GLY A 93 19.44 -31.20 -8.74
N GLY A 94 18.64 -30.96 -7.69
CA GLY A 94 18.90 -31.42 -6.31
C GLY A 94 18.69 -30.40 -5.20
N VAL A 95 18.51 -29.10 -5.50
CA VAL A 95 18.19 -28.08 -4.49
C VAL A 95 17.29 -27.02 -5.13
N THR A 96 16.14 -26.70 -4.53
CA THR A 96 15.28 -25.57 -4.91
C THR A 96 16.01 -24.26 -4.60
N THR A 97 16.97 -23.89 -5.45
CA THR A 97 17.71 -22.63 -5.33
C THR A 97 17.09 -21.63 -6.28
N HIS A 98 16.64 -20.51 -5.73
CA HIS A 98 16.37 -19.35 -6.57
C HIS A 98 17.70 -18.85 -7.12
N LYS A 99 17.68 -18.39 -8.35
CA LYS A 99 18.86 -17.87 -9.04
C LYS A 99 18.67 -16.40 -9.36
N PHE A 100 19.80 -15.69 -9.43
CA PHE A 100 19.87 -14.27 -9.73
C PHE A 100 20.58 -14.08 -11.07
N TRP A 101 20.00 -13.26 -11.93
CA TRP A 101 20.57 -12.88 -13.23
C TRP A 101 20.41 -11.40 -13.47
N LEU A 102 21.37 -10.79 -14.16
CA LEU A 102 21.20 -9.41 -14.62
C LEU A 102 20.01 -9.35 -15.57
N ALA A 103 19.07 -8.45 -15.28
CA ALA A 103 17.82 -8.33 -16.02
C ALA A 103 18.02 -7.99 -17.51
N LYS A 104 19.17 -7.37 -17.84
CA LYS A 104 19.55 -6.96 -19.20
C LYS A 104 20.18 -8.07 -20.06
N ASP A 105 20.61 -9.16 -19.46
CA ASP A 105 21.43 -10.19 -20.11
C ASP A 105 20.60 -11.44 -20.45
N PRO A 106 21.09 -12.31 -21.35
CA PRO A 106 20.56 -13.67 -21.51
C PRO A 106 20.54 -14.44 -20.18
N ILE A 107 19.50 -15.25 -19.97
CA ILE A 107 19.26 -15.95 -18.71
C ILE A 107 19.20 -17.45 -18.97
N ASP A 108 19.99 -18.22 -18.22
CA ASP A 108 20.00 -19.68 -18.23
C ASP A 108 18.79 -20.20 -17.44
N TRP A 109 17.64 -20.30 -18.10
CA TRP A 109 16.37 -20.64 -17.46
C TRP A 109 16.34 -22.07 -16.93
N ASN A 110 17.05 -22.99 -17.59
CA ASN A 110 17.08 -24.40 -17.20
C ASN A 110 18.28 -24.78 -16.32
N CYS A 111 19.16 -23.82 -16.02
CA CYS A 111 20.35 -23.97 -15.20
C CYS A 111 21.38 -25.00 -15.71
N ASN A 112 21.49 -25.20 -17.02
CA ASN A 112 22.46 -26.13 -17.60
C ASN A 112 23.81 -25.46 -17.92
N SER A 113 24.02 -24.22 -17.48
CA SER A 113 25.18 -23.37 -17.77
C SER A 113 25.31 -22.92 -19.23
N VAL A 114 24.19 -22.92 -19.97
CA VAL A 114 24.07 -22.41 -21.33
C VAL A 114 22.96 -21.35 -21.35
N THR A 115 23.12 -20.30 -22.17
CA THR A 115 22.16 -19.18 -22.27
C THR A 115 21.63 -19.00 -23.68
N THR A 116 21.73 -20.04 -24.51
CA THR A 116 21.39 -20.00 -25.93
C THR A 116 20.27 -20.95 -26.31
N ASN A 117 19.71 -21.70 -25.36
CA ASN A 117 18.62 -22.62 -25.63
C ASN A 117 17.30 -21.87 -25.89
N THR A 118 16.45 -22.51 -26.70
CA THR A 118 15.15 -21.98 -27.12
C THR A 118 14.10 -23.09 -27.01
N GLY A 119 12.83 -22.71 -26.82
CA GLY A 119 11.75 -23.69 -26.67
C GLY A 119 11.85 -24.49 -25.37
N ILE A 120 12.35 -23.88 -24.30
CA ILE A 120 12.59 -24.54 -23.02
C ILE A 120 11.30 -24.55 -22.22
N THR A 121 10.98 -25.71 -21.66
CA THR A 121 9.85 -25.89 -20.75
C THR A 121 10.35 -25.94 -19.31
N VAL A 122 10.10 -24.91 -18.51
CA VAL A 122 10.55 -24.83 -17.11
C VAL A 122 9.71 -23.86 -16.27
N ASP A 123 9.42 -24.27 -15.03
CA ASP A 123 8.66 -23.53 -14.01
C ASP A 123 9.60 -22.52 -13.33
N ILE A 124 9.56 -21.27 -13.77
CA ILE A 124 10.45 -20.19 -13.36
C ILE A 124 9.84 -19.31 -12.26
N ASN A 125 8.51 -19.28 -12.11
CA ASN A 125 7.83 -18.60 -11.01
C ASN A 125 7.65 -19.49 -9.75
N GLY A 126 7.77 -20.81 -9.89
CA GLY A 126 7.59 -21.76 -8.81
C GLY A 126 6.15 -22.14 -8.52
N SER A 127 5.24 -22.01 -9.48
CA SER A 127 3.83 -22.44 -9.37
C SER A 127 3.69 -23.96 -9.24
N GLY A 128 4.71 -24.71 -9.67
CA GLY A 128 4.74 -26.16 -9.68
C GLY A 128 4.49 -26.78 -11.06
N PHE A 129 4.11 -25.96 -12.06
CA PHE A 129 3.85 -26.41 -13.42
C PHE A 129 4.44 -25.44 -14.45
N PRO A 130 5.20 -25.91 -15.46
CA PRO A 130 5.82 -25.05 -16.48
C PRO A 130 4.83 -24.71 -17.61
N THR A 131 3.67 -24.16 -17.24
CA THR A 131 2.56 -23.89 -18.18
C THR A 131 2.12 -22.44 -18.18
N ASP A 132 2.66 -21.62 -17.26
CA ASP A 132 2.20 -20.25 -17.10
C ASP A 132 2.73 -19.36 -18.23
N THR A 133 1.96 -18.32 -18.55
CA THR A 133 2.45 -17.19 -19.33
C THR A 133 2.51 -15.98 -18.41
N LEU A 134 3.72 -15.61 -18.02
CA LEU A 134 3.99 -14.55 -17.06
C LEU A 134 3.99 -13.21 -17.78
N ILE A 135 2.96 -12.40 -17.56
CA ILE A 135 2.82 -11.07 -18.18
C ILE A 135 3.55 -10.05 -17.32
N GLY A 136 4.45 -9.27 -17.92
CA GLY A 136 5.09 -8.13 -17.24
C GLY A 136 4.07 -7.02 -16.96
N TYR A 137 4.43 -6.05 -16.11
CA TYR A 137 3.51 -4.96 -15.78
C TYR A 137 4.28 -3.69 -15.44
N ASN A 138 3.80 -2.55 -15.95
CA ASN A 138 4.30 -1.23 -15.59
C ASN A 138 3.37 -0.63 -14.52
N ASP A 139 3.81 -0.69 -13.27
CA ASP A 139 3.01 -0.22 -12.13
C ASP A 139 2.76 1.29 -12.21
N TRP A 140 3.81 2.06 -12.52
CA TRP A 140 3.76 3.52 -12.48
C TRP A 140 2.83 4.12 -13.54
N GLU A 141 2.64 3.45 -14.67
CA GLU A 141 1.66 3.86 -15.69
C GLU A 141 0.22 3.46 -15.35
N LYS A 142 0.01 2.75 -14.24
CA LYS A 142 -1.27 2.08 -13.91
C LYS A 142 -1.74 2.31 -12.47
N LEU A 143 -1.15 3.27 -11.75
CA LEU A 143 -1.50 3.56 -10.36
C LEU A 143 -2.93 4.13 -10.25
N GLU A 144 -3.69 3.61 -9.30
CA GLU A 144 -5.02 4.10 -8.97
C GLU A 144 -4.99 5.01 -7.72
N PHE A 145 -5.15 6.32 -7.90
CA PHE A 145 -5.01 7.30 -6.82
C PHE A 145 -6.30 7.56 -6.03
N ASP A 146 -7.46 7.27 -6.61
CA ASP A 146 -8.75 7.32 -5.89
C ASP A 146 -9.00 6.03 -5.09
N PHE A 147 -7.93 5.49 -4.50
CA PHE A 147 -7.97 4.25 -3.76
C PHE A 147 -8.96 4.31 -2.61
N GLN A 148 -9.25 5.51 -2.08
CA GLN A 148 -10.23 5.72 -1.02
C GLN A 148 -11.66 5.27 -1.37
N LYS A 149 -11.97 5.20 -2.67
CA LYS A 149 -13.25 4.73 -3.18
C LYS A 149 -13.19 3.29 -3.69
N THR A 150 -12.00 2.68 -3.65
CA THR A 150 -11.83 1.26 -3.93
C THR A 150 -12.16 0.43 -2.69
N GLU A 151 -12.58 -0.80 -2.91
CA GLU A 151 -12.93 -1.71 -1.81
C GLU A 151 -11.70 -2.07 -0.94
N ASN A 152 -10.48 -1.91 -1.48
CA ASN A 152 -9.22 -2.21 -0.81
C ASN A 152 -8.79 -1.16 0.24
N PHE A 153 -9.47 -0.01 0.31
CA PHE A 153 -9.18 1.05 1.29
C PHE A 153 -9.82 0.83 2.66
N LYS A 154 -10.61 -0.24 2.85
CA LYS A 154 -11.12 -0.61 4.17
C LYS A 154 -10.24 -1.65 4.85
N ASP A 155 -10.05 -1.46 6.16
CA ASP A 155 -9.24 -2.28 7.04
C ASP A 155 -9.67 -3.76 7.01
N GLY A 156 -8.85 -4.63 6.40
CA GLY A 156 -9.01 -6.08 6.46
C GLY A 156 -9.09 -6.82 5.12
N VAL A 157 -8.53 -8.03 5.10
CA VAL A 157 -8.50 -8.97 3.96
C VAL A 157 -9.87 -9.14 3.31
N HIS A 158 -9.99 -8.87 2.00
CA HIS A 158 -11.20 -9.19 1.25
C HIS A 158 -10.95 -9.89 -0.09
N PHE A 159 -11.86 -10.84 -0.36
CA PHE A 159 -11.99 -11.61 -1.57
C PHE A 159 -13.14 -11.00 -2.41
N ILE A 160 -12.92 -10.91 -3.73
CA ILE A 160 -13.87 -10.65 -4.82
C ILE A 160 -14.02 -9.17 -5.24
N SER A 161 -14.00 -8.96 -6.57
CA SER A 161 -13.95 -7.68 -7.28
C SER A 161 -15.28 -7.34 -7.96
N PRO A 162 -15.74 -6.07 -7.90
CA PRO A 162 -16.54 -5.46 -8.96
C PRO A 162 -15.74 -4.39 -9.71
N THR A 163 -16.00 -4.29 -11.02
CA THR A 163 -15.38 -3.34 -11.94
C THR A 163 -15.79 -1.91 -11.59
N GLN A 164 -14.83 -1.06 -11.17
CA GLN A 164 -15.03 0.37 -10.91
C GLN A 164 -14.54 1.22 -12.09
N VAL A 165 -15.15 2.39 -12.27
CA VAL A 165 -14.83 3.36 -13.32
C VAL A 165 -13.64 4.22 -12.88
N GLU A 166 -12.60 4.24 -13.70
CA GLU A 166 -11.35 4.99 -13.51
C GLU A 166 -11.59 6.52 -13.54
N LEU A 167 -11.00 7.25 -12.59
CA LEU A 167 -10.89 8.71 -12.62
C LEU A 167 -9.51 9.11 -13.15
N THR A 168 -9.46 10.03 -14.11
CA THR A 168 -8.18 10.55 -14.61
C THR A 168 -7.58 11.56 -13.63
N TYR A 169 -6.26 11.80 -13.68
CA TYR A 169 -5.59 12.82 -12.84
C TYR A 169 -6.25 14.23 -12.88
N PRO A 170 -6.65 14.77 -14.06
CA PRO A 170 -7.43 16.01 -14.10
C PRO A 170 -8.78 15.90 -13.38
N ASP A 171 -9.47 14.76 -13.49
CA ASP A 171 -10.75 14.55 -12.79
C ASP A 171 -10.57 14.46 -11.27
N TYR A 172 -9.46 13.87 -10.80
CA TYR A 172 -9.08 13.86 -9.39
C TYR A 172 -8.73 15.26 -8.87
N ALA A 173 -7.99 16.06 -9.64
CA ALA A 173 -7.62 17.42 -9.26
C ALA A 173 -8.83 18.38 -9.15
N GLU A 174 -9.93 18.04 -9.82
CA GLU A 174 -11.22 18.74 -9.75
C GLU A 174 -12.15 18.17 -8.66
N THR A 175 -11.76 17.09 -7.96
CA THR A 175 -12.58 16.59 -6.84
C THR A 175 -12.56 17.61 -5.70
N PRO A 176 -13.73 18.02 -5.18
CA PRO A 176 -13.78 18.90 -4.03
C PRO A 176 -13.05 18.21 -2.88
N GLY A 177 -12.06 18.90 -2.29
CA GLY A 177 -11.34 18.39 -1.14
C GLY A 177 -12.31 17.96 -0.04
N VAL A 178 -11.96 16.91 0.69
CA VAL A 178 -12.77 16.36 1.78
C VAL A 178 -12.29 16.92 3.11
N ALA A 179 -13.24 17.26 3.99
CA ALA A 179 -12.95 17.48 5.39
C ALA A 179 -12.70 16.12 6.06
N ASP A 180 -11.65 16.01 6.87
CA ASP A 180 -11.27 14.76 7.56
C ASP A 180 -11.20 15.05 9.06
N VAL A 181 -12.33 14.87 9.73
CA VAL A 181 -12.49 15.22 11.15
C VAL A 181 -12.25 14.00 12.02
N SER A 182 -11.33 14.14 12.98
CA SER A 182 -11.01 13.13 13.99
C SER A 182 -11.22 13.66 15.40
N THR A 183 -11.48 12.75 16.34
CA THR A 183 -11.74 13.09 17.74
C THR A 183 -10.99 12.16 18.69
N GLN A 184 -10.33 12.70 19.70
CA GLN A 184 -9.79 11.95 20.84
C GLN A 184 -10.34 12.53 22.14
N TYR A 185 -10.35 11.75 23.23
CA TYR A 185 -10.76 12.26 24.53
C TYR A 185 -9.87 11.77 25.67
N VAL A 186 -9.71 12.61 26.70
CA VAL A 186 -8.93 12.32 27.92
C VAL A 186 -9.73 12.74 29.15
N LEU A 187 -9.80 11.87 30.16
CA LEU A 187 -10.43 12.13 31.45
C LEU A 187 -9.38 12.61 32.46
N THR A 188 -9.68 13.68 33.19
CA THR A 188 -8.81 14.20 34.26
C THR A 188 -9.62 14.48 35.54
N PRO A 189 -9.28 13.88 36.69
CA PRO A 189 -8.25 12.85 36.89
C PRO A 189 -8.64 11.50 36.27
N THR A 190 -7.65 10.68 35.95
CA THR A 190 -7.81 9.36 35.30
C THR A 190 -8.34 8.25 36.23
N ASP A 191 -8.62 8.55 37.49
CA ASP A 191 -9.08 7.59 38.50
C ASP A 191 -10.62 7.44 38.48
N ASN A 192 -11.07 6.22 38.19
CA ASN A 192 -12.42 5.86 37.71
C ASN A 192 -13.55 5.80 38.78
N ILE A 193 -13.52 6.59 39.84
CA ILE A 193 -14.64 6.63 40.81
C ILE A 193 -15.04 8.07 41.11
N LEU A 194 -16.11 8.51 40.45
CA LEU A 194 -16.78 9.77 40.74
C LEU A 194 -17.82 9.55 41.83
N VAL A 195 -17.63 10.21 42.98
CA VAL A 195 -18.62 10.25 44.05
C VAL A 195 -19.60 11.41 43.78
N ALA A 196 -20.87 11.25 44.18
CA ALA A 196 -21.87 12.28 44.01
C ALA A 196 -21.40 13.65 44.55
N GLY A 197 -21.48 14.68 43.72
CA GLY A 197 -21.02 16.04 44.04
C GLY A 197 -19.58 16.37 43.63
N GLN A 198 -18.82 15.41 43.09
CA GLN A 198 -17.51 15.69 42.49
C GLN A 198 -17.62 16.03 41.00
N THR A 199 -16.70 16.85 40.52
CA THR A 199 -16.55 17.20 39.09
C THR A 199 -15.30 16.53 38.52
N SER A 200 -15.41 16.05 37.28
CA SER A 200 -14.28 15.57 36.47
C SER A 200 -14.23 16.37 35.18
N GLN A 201 -13.04 16.54 34.64
CA GLN A 201 -12.81 17.23 33.39
C GLN A 201 -12.64 16.20 32.27
N VAL A 202 -13.35 16.41 31.16
CA VAL A 202 -13.19 15.68 29.91
C VAL A 202 -12.60 16.62 28.87
N VAL A 203 -11.43 16.27 28.35
CA VAL A 203 -10.81 17.01 27.25
C VAL A 203 -11.10 16.26 25.96
N PHE A 204 -11.68 16.93 24.97
CA PHE A 204 -11.90 16.42 23.61
C PHE A 204 -10.97 17.13 22.64
N ASP A 205 -10.06 16.40 22.01
CA ASP A 205 -9.23 16.92 20.94
C ASP A 205 -9.93 16.65 19.61
N VAL A 206 -10.33 17.72 18.91
CA VAL A 206 -10.99 17.63 17.60
C VAL A 206 -10.06 18.21 16.55
N ALA A 207 -9.72 17.45 15.53
CA ALA A 207 -8.81 17.86 14.47
C ALA A 207 -9.45 17.70 13.10
N ASN A 208 -9.16 18.62 12.18
CA ASN A 208 -9.47 18.49 10.75
C ASN A 208 -8.17 18.32 9.95
N SER A 209 -7.87 17.09 9.56
CA SER A 209 -6.73 16.73 8.71
C SER A 209 -7.04 16.87 7.22
N GLY A 210 -8.26 17.30 6.88
CA GLY A 210 -8.75 17.42 5.52
C GLY A 210 -8.27 18.68 4.81
N PHE A 211 -8.46 18.69 3.49
CA PHE A 211 -8.02 19.76 2.60
C PHE A 211 -9.04 20.91 2.48
N VAL A 212 -10.22 20.78 3.08
CA VAL A 212 -11.23 21.85 3.18
C VAL A 212 -11.67 22.06 4.63
N PRO A 213 -12.13 23.27 5.00
CA PRO A 213 -12.70 23.51 6.32
C PRO A 213 -13.92 22.62 6.58
N ALA A 214 -14.05 22.12 7.81
CA ALA A 214 -15.23 21.41 8.27
C ALA A 214 -16.18 22.42 8.94
N SER A 215 -17.41 22.53 8.45
CA SER A 215 -18.49 23.30 9.09
C SER A 215 -19.43 22.39 9.86
N ASP A 216 -20.15 22.96 10.84
CA ASP A 216 -21.16 22.25 11.63
C ASP A 216 -20.64 20.97 12.32
N VAL A 217 -19.39 20.99 12.78
CA VAL A 217 -18.78 19.84 13.46
C VAL A 217 -19.47 19.65 14.81
N ALA A 218 -20.10 18.49 15.00
CA ALA A 218 -20.78 18.12 16.23
C ALA A 218 -20.11 16.89 16.87
N LEU A 219 -19.61 17.05 18.08
CA LEU A 219 -19.21 15.95 18.94
C LEU A 219 -20.44 15.48 19.72
N VAL A 220 -20.80 14.21 19.58
CA VAL A 220 -21.94 13.59 20.25
C VAL A 220 -21.44 12.42 21.09
N SER A 221 -21.74 12.43 22.38
CA SER A 221 -21.32 11.38 23.33
C SER A 221 -22.43 11.06 24.33
N ASP A 222 -22.70 9.77 24.54
CA ASP A 222 -23.69 9.32 25.52
C ASP A 222 -23.10 9.28 26.93
N MET A 223 -23.72 10.00 27.86
CA MET A 223 -23.23 10.13 29.22
C MET A 223 -23.83 9.03 30.13
N PRO A 224 -22.98 8.38 30.97
CA PRO A 224 -23.42 7.50 32.04
C PRO A 224 -24.46 8.13 32.97
N ALA A 225 -25.23 7.28 33.65
CA ALA A 225 -26.31 7.74 34.51
C ALA A 225 -25.72 8.46 35.73
N GLY A 226 -26.28 9.62 36.09
CA GLY A 226 -25.81 10.41 37.23
C GLY A 226 -24.75 11.45 36.91
N LEU A 227 -24.29 11.56 35.65
CA LEU A 227 -23.43 12.65 35.20
C LEU A 227 -24.24 13.77 34.56
N THR A 228 -23.93 15.00 34.96
CA THR A 228 -24.53 16.23 34.43
C THR A 228 -23.41 17.20 34.06
N LEU A 229 -23.52 17.82 32.89
CA LEU A 229 -22.64 18.86 32.40
C LEU A 229 -22.61 20.02 33.43
N ALA A 230 -21.42 20.28 33.97
CA ALA A 230 -21.24 21.31 34.98
C ALA A 230 -20.85 22.66 34.36
N ALA A 231 -19.86 22.65 33.46
CA ALA A 231 -19.37 23.82 32.75
C ALA A 231 -18.77 23.41 31.40
N VAL A 232 -18.50 24.39 30.53
CA VAL A 232 -17.75 24.23 29.29
C VAL A 232 -16.69 25.31 29.30
N THR A 233 -15.43 24.96 29.06
CA THR A 233 -14.30 25.90 29.13
C THR A 233 -13.60 26.10 27.79
N SER A 234 -14.28 25.78 26.69
CA SER A 234 -13.83 26.03 25.32
C SER A 234 -14.82 26.87 24.53
N ASP A 235 -14.44 27.23 23.30
CA ASP A 235 -15.28 27.99 22.36
C ASP A 235 -16.42 27.15 21.74
N ALA A 236 -16.54 25.88 22.13
CA ALA A 236 -17.62 25.00 21.69
C ALA A 236 -18.94 25.33 22.41
N THR A 237 -20.05 25.20 21.69
CA THR A 237 -21.38 25.27 22.31
C THR A 237 -21.84 23.87 22.68
N CYS A 238 -21.90 23.54 23.97
CA CYS A 238 -22.34 22.21 24.42
C CYS A 238 -23.70 22.23 25.12
N ALA A 239 -24.49 21.17 24.89
CA ALA A 239 -25.73 20.89 25.59
C ALA A 239 -25.80 19.39 25.93
N GLN A 240 -26.49 19.03 27.03
CA GLN A 240 -26.71 17.63 27.41
C GLN A 240 -28.21 17.26 27.45
N PRO A 241 -28.95 17.34 26.34
CA PRO A 241 -30.33 16.85 26.30
C PRO A 241 -30.37 15.33 26.46
N ASN A 242 -31.32 14.82 27.25
CA ASN A 242 -31.62 13.38 27.35
C ASN A 242 -30.40 12.46 27.61
N ARG A 243 -29.40 12.96 28.35
CA ARG A 243 -28.13 12.27 28.69
C ARG A 243 -27.12 12.13 27.55
N THR A 244 -27.31 12.82 26.43
CA THR A 244 -26.34 12.87 25.34
C THR A 244 -25.66 14.24 25.34
N LEU A 245 -24.36 14.29 25.57
CA LEU A 245 -23.55 15.49 25.42
C LEU A 245 -23.36 15.77 23.92
N THR A 246 -23.81 16.93 23.47
CA THR A 246 -23.61 17.44 22.11
C THR A 246 -22.83 18.73 22.19
N CYS A 247 -21.62 18.78 21.62
CA CYS A 247 -20.79 19.97 21.52
C CYS A 247 -20.60 20.35 20.05
N THR A 248 -21.00 21.55 19.65
CA THR A 248 -20.85 22.05 18.28
C THR A 248 -19.72 23.06 18.15
N VAL A 249 -18.90 22.90 17.12
CA VAL A 249 -17.82 23.81 16.73
C VAL A 249 -18.18 24.46 15.39
N PRO A 250 -18.19 25.81 15.27
CA PRO A 250 -18.71 26.48 14.09
C PRO A 250 -17.94 26.16 12.80
N THR A 251 -16.60 26.18 12.86
CA THR A 251 -15.74 25.85 11.72
C THR A 251 -14.37 25.39 12.20
N LEU A 252 -13.93 24.23 11.72
CA LEU A 252 -12.57 23.71 11.90
C LEU A 252 -11.79 23.89 10.60
N LEU A 253 -10.82 24.80 10.62
CA LEU A 253 -9.95 25.06 9.48
C LEU A 253 -9.07 23.84 9.15
N THR A 254 -8.57 23.78 7.93
CA THR A 254 -7.69 22.73 7.44
C THR A 254 -6.41 22.63 8.27
N ASN A 255 -5.94 21.42 8.56
CA ASN A 255 -4.71 21.15 9.32
C ASN A 255 -4.68 21.77 10.72
N ASN A 256 -5.85 22.03 11.32
CA ASN A 256 -5.95 22.53 12.68
C ASN A 256 -6.42 21.45 13.66
N ALA A 257 -5.82 21.47 14.85
CA ALA A 257 -6.31 20.77 16.03
C ALA A 257 -6.87 21.81 17.02
N CYS A 258 -8.09 21.61 17.49
CA CYS A 258 -8.68 22.36 18.58
C CYS A 258 -8.80 21.45 19.81
N VAL A 259 -8.23 21.89 20.92
CA VAL A 259 -8.36 21.23 22.23
C VAL A 259 -9.60 21.80 22.91
N HIS A 260 -10.58 20.94 23.20
CA HIS A 260 -11.81 21.33 23.88
C HIS A 260 -11.84 20.79 25.29
N HIS A 261 -12.20 21.64 26.24
CA HIS A 261 -12.33 21.28 27.64
C HIS A 261 -13.81 21.35 28.05
N ALA A 262 -14.32 20.26 28.60
CA ALA A 262 -15.65 20.13 29.20
C ALA A 262 -15.55 19.63 30.65
#